data_AF-A0A3N5E9A8-F1
#
_entry.id   AF-A0A3N5E9A8-F1
#
_cell.length_a   1.000
_cell.length_b   1.000
_cell.length_c   1.000
_cell.angle_alpha   90.00
_cell.angle_beta   90.00
_cell.angle_gamma   90.00
#
_symmetry.space_group_name_H-M   'P 1'
#
loop_
_entity.id
_entity.type
_entity.pdbx_description
1 polymer ?
#
loop_
_entity_poly.entity_id
_entity_poly.type
_entity_poly.pdbx_seq_one_letter_code
_entity_poly.pdbx_strand_id
1 'polypeptide(L)'
;MADVEAEMQSILDEHRGPARPMYDMLAYHLGLDGTNGSSGKRIRPLLGLLVIRALGRDYRSALAGAAAVELGHNFSLVHDDIQDGDRERRHRATLWARYGVPQAINAGDALFALSRLALYRLGADEDDPEAPEPRQVLELMKIYDQTCLSLCEGQFLDISF
;
A
#
# COMPACT_ATOMS: atom_id res chain seq x y z
N MET A 1 -14.00 0.15 4.08
CA MET A 1 -12.69 -0.06 4.74
C MET A 1 -12.36 -1.53 4.80
N ALA A 2 -13.24 -2.37 5.35
CA ALA A 2 -13.11 -3.83 5.26
C ALA A 2 -12.80 -4.33 3.83
N ASP A 3 -13.48 -3.80 2.81
CA ASP A 3 -13.23 -4.21 1.41
C ASP A 3 -11.82 -3.87 0.91
N VAL A 4 -11.23 -2.74 1.34
CA VAL A 4 -9.86 -2.37 0.97
C VAL A 4 -8.86 -3.26 1.71
N GLU A 5 -9.13 -3.59 2.96
CA GLU A 5 -8.31 -4.53 3.74
C GLU A 5 -8.36 -5.94 3.16
N ALA A 6 -9.54 -6.39 2.71
CA ALA A 6 -9.70 -7.65 2.00
C ALA A 6 -8.92 -7.67 0.68
N GLU A 7 -8.96 -6.59 -0.10
CA GLU A 7 -8.19 -6.47 -1.34
C GLU A 7 -6.67 -6.51 -1.08
N MET A 8 -6.19 -5.75 -0.08
CA MET A 8 -4.78 -5.81 0.33
C MET A 8 -4.37 -7.20 0.81
N GLN A 9 -5.24 -7.88 1.56
CA GLN A 9 -4.98 -9.25 2.01
C GLN A 9 -4.88 -10.21 0.82
N SER A 10 -5.78 -10.10 -0.16
CA SER A 10 -5.74 -10.86 -1.41
C SER A 10 -4.41 -10.65 -2.16
N ILE A 11 -3.92 -9.41 -2.26
CA ILE A 11 -2.61 -9.07 -2.87
C ILE A 11 -1.45 -9.77 -2.17
N LEU A 12 -1.45 -9.79 -0.83
CA LEU A 12 -0.43 -10.49 -0.05
C LEU A 12 -0.53 -12.01 -0.21
N ASP A 13 -1.75 -12.54 -0.32
CA ASP A 13 -2.03 -13.98 -0.38
C ASP A 13 -1.57 -14.63 -1.69
N GLU A 14 -1.67 -13.91 -2.81
CA GLU A 14 -1.25 -14.39 -4.14
C GLU A 14 0.23 -14.74 -4.23
N HIS A 15 1.06 -14.13 -3.38
CA HIS A 15 2.50 -14.27 -3.44
C HIS A 15 3.07 -15.19 -2.35
N ARG A 16 2.23 -16.04 -1.75
CA ARG A 16 2.62 -16.97 -0.67
C ARG A 16 3.42 -18.16 -1.22
N GLY A 17 4.75 -18.01 -1.24
CA GLY A 17 5.72 -19.08 -1.52
C GLY A 17 6.71 -19.30 -0.37
N PRO A 18 7.94 -19.79 -0.62
CA PRO A 18 8.99 -19.94 0.40
C PRO A 18 9.29 -18.66 1.19
N ALA A 19 9.03 -17.49 0.60
CA ALA A 19 9.15 -16.18 1.22
C ALA A 19 7.98 -15.80 2.15
N ARG A 20 7.12 -16.76 2.54
CA ARG A 20 5.98 -16.56 3.44
C ARG A 20 6.27 -15.67 4.67
N PRO A 21 7.40 -15.83 5.39
CA PRO A 21 7.71 -14.96 6.53
C PRO A 21 7.74 -13.46 6.19
N MET A 22 8.14 -13.09 4.97
CA MET A 22 8.12 -11.69 4.53
C MET A 22 6.70 -11.14 4.47
N TYR A 23 5.77 -11.89 3.87
CA TYR A 23 4.36 -11.49 3.79
C TYR A 23 3.69 -11.42 5.16
N ASP A 24 4.11 -12.27 6.10
CA ASP A 24 3.65 -12.19 7.49
C ASP A 24 4.17 -10.91 8.19
N MET A 25 5.40 -10.45 7.88
CA MET A 25 5.90 -9.12 8.32
C MET A 25 5.08 -7.98 7.72
N LEU A 26 4.74 -8.06 6.43
CA LEU A 26 3.90 -7.04 5.77
C LEU A 26 2.51 -6.98 6.41
N ALA A 27 1.87 -8.14 6.63
CA ALA A 27 0.58 -8.24 7.30
C ALA A 27 0.64 -7.66 8.72
N TYR A 28 1.71 -7.93 9.47
CA TYR A 28 1.94 -7.33 10.80
C TYR A 28 2.00 -5.79 10.75
N HIS A 29 2.75 -5.22 9.80
CA HIS A 29 2.86 -3.77 9.65
C HIS A 29 1.54 -3.13 9.25
N LEU A 30 0.81 -3.78 8.34
CA LEU A 30 -0.49 -3.31 7.86
C LEU A 30 -1.60 -3.50 8.90
N GLY A 31 -1.37 -4.24 10.00
CA GLY A 31 -2.40 -4.57 10.99
C GLY A 31 -3.41 -5.62 10.50
N LEU A 32 -3.02 -6.45 9.53
CA LEU A 32 -3.81 -7.52 8.92
C LEU A 32 -3.46 -8.91 9.49
N ASP A 33 -2.56 -8.98 10.47
CA ASP A 33 -2.08 -10.21 11.10
C ASP A 33 -3.07 -10.85 12.12
N GLY A 34 -4.29 -10.32 12.23
CA GLY A 34 -5.32 -10.83 13.14
C GLY A 34 -5.12 -10.46 14.62
N THR A 35 -4.11 -9.64 14.95
CA THR A 35 -3.79 -9.28 16.34
C THR A 35 -4.46 -7.98 16.83
N ASN A 36 -5.44 -7.46 16.08
CA ASN A 36 -6.11 -6.17 16.35
C ASN A 36 -5.13 -4.99 16.54
N GLY A 37 -4.01 -4.99 15.82
CA GLY A 37 -3.14 -3.83 15.74
C GLY A 37 -3.86 -2.62 15.18
N SER A 38 -3.36 -1.42 15.46
CA SER A 38 -3.93 -0.19 14.88
C SER A 38 -3.70 -0.16 13.37
N SER A 39 -4.67 -0.68 12.61
CA SER A 39 -4.81 -0.36 11.20
C SER A 39 -4.97 1.16 11.09
N GLY A 40 -4.30 1.77 10.12
CA GLY A 40 -4.37 3.22 9.94
C GLY A 40 -5.81 3.67 9.73
N LYS A 41 -6.07 4.98 9.82
CA LYS A 41 -7.42 5.51 9.53
C LYS A 41 -7.88 5.30 8.08
N ARG A 42 -6.99 4.83 7.20
CA ARG A 42 -7.24 4.54 5.76
C ARG A 42 -7.96 5.69 5.05
N ILE A 43 -7.60 6.93 5.39
CA ILE A 43 -8.26 8.13 4.84
C ILE A 43 -7.94 8.26 3.33
N ARG A 44 -6.70 7.96 2.93
CA ARG A 44 -6.26 8.06 1.53
C ARG A 44 -7.07 7.18 0.57
N PRO A 45 -7.22 5.86 0.81
CA PRO A 45 -8.06 5.02 -0.03
C PRO A 45 -9.54 5.44 0.03
N LEU A 46 -10.04 5.85 1.20
CA LEU A 46 -11.43 6.31 1.34
C LEU A 46 -11.74 7.50 0.42
N LEU A 47 -10.85 8.48 0.31
CA LEU A 47 -11.04 9.64 -0.56
C LEU A 47 -11.23 9.22 -2.03
N GLY A 48 -10.39 8.33 -2.55
CA GLY A 48 -10.51 7.84 -3.92
C GLY A 48 -11.83 7.12 -4.17
N LEU A 49 -12.24 6.24 -3.25
CA LEU A 49 -13.51 5.52 -3.35
C LEU A 49 -14.73 6.45 -3.29
N LEU A 50 -14.68 7.51 -2.47
CA LEU A 50 -15.74 8.50 -2.39
C LEU A 50 -15.85 9.29 -3.70
N VAL A 51 -14.74 9.61 -4.36
CA VAL A 51 -14.76 10.26 -5.68
C VAL A 51 -15.42 9.36 -6.73
N ILE A 52 -15.06 8.07 -6.78
CA ILE A 52 -15.68 7.11 -7.72
C ILE A 52 -17.19 7.02 -7.49
N ARG A 53 -17.62 6.92 -6.23
CA ARG A 53 -19.05 6.91 -5.89
C ARG A 53 -19.75 8.23 -6.24
N ALA A 54 -19.09 9.36 -6.06
CA ALA A 54 -19.63 10.68 -6.43
C ALA A 54 -19.80 10.85 -7.95
N LEU A 55 -19.01 10.12 -8.75
CA LEU A 55 -19.15 10.04 -10.21
C LEU A 55 -20.25 9.05 -10.65
N GLY A 56 -20.99 8.44 -9.72
CA GLY A 56 -22.09 7.53 -10.01
C GLY A 56 -21.68 6.09 -10.33
N ARG A 57 -20.41 5.74 -10.09
CA ARG A 57 -19.83 4.42 -10.37
C ARG A 57 -19.81 3.53 -9.13
N ASP A 58 -19.73 2.20 -9.31
CA ASP A 58 -19.50 1.31 -8.16
C ASP A 58 -18.07 1.51 -7.64
N TYR A 59 -17.94 1.85 -6.36
CA TYR A 59 -16.63 2.01 -5.72
C TYR A 59 -15.81 0.71 -5.75
N ARG A 60 -16.47 -0.45 -5.88
CA ARG A 60 -15.79 -1.76 -5.96
C ARG A 60 -14.83 -1.85 -7.14
N SER A 61 -15.16 -1.20 -8.25
CA SER A 61 -14.28 -1.09 -9.44
C SER A 61 -12.93 -0.42 -9.16
N ALA A 62 -12.80 0.30 -8.04
CA ALA A 62 -11.61 1.04 -7.66
C ALA A 62 -10.89 0.48 -6.42
N LEU A 63 -11.28 -0.69 -5.91
CA LEU A 63 -10.66 -1.29 -4.73
C LEU A 63 -9.17 -1.57 -4.94
N ALA A 64 -8.77 -2.05 -6.11
CA ALA A 64 -7.38 -2.28 -6.46
C ALA A 64 -6.55 -0.99 -6.42
N GLY A 65 -7.10 0.13 -6.94
CA GLY A 65 -6.46 1.45 -6.87
C GLY A 65 -6.38 1.98 -5.43
N ALA A 66 -7.41 1.76 -4.62
CA ALA A 66 -7.40 2.11 -3.21
C ALA A 66 -6.34 1.31 -2.44
N ALA A 67 -6.23 0.00 -2.69
CA ALA A 67 -5.19 -0.85 -2.12
C ALA A 67 -3.80 -0.40 -2.54
N ALA A 68 -3.59 -0.04 -3.82
CA ALA A 68 -2.32 0.51 -4.31
C ALA A 68 -1.89 1.74 -3.52
N VAL A 69 -2.78 2.72 -3.32
CA VAL A 69 -2.47 3.94 -2.56
C VAL A 69 -2.11 3.63 -1.11
N GLU A 70 -2.81 2.70 -0.47
CA GLU A 70 -2.54 2.35 0.92
C GLU A 70 -1.24 1.55 1.08
N LEU A 71 -0.98 0.56 0.22
CA LEU A 71 0.30 -0.16 0.17
C LEU A 71 1.46 0.80 -0.09
N GLY A 72 1.26 1.74 -1.02
CA GLY A 72 2.14 2.86 -1.31
C GLY A 72 2.48 3.68 -0.07
N HIS A 73 1.45 4.12 0.65
CA HIS A 73 1.66 4.87 1.88
C HIS A 73 2.45 4.07 2.94
N ASN A 74 2.19 2.76 3.06
CA ASN A 74 2.87 1.96 4.07
C ASN A 74 4.32 1.63 3.70
N PHE A 75 4.70 1.60 2.40
CA PHE A 75 6.13 1.52 2.05
C PHE A 75 6.90 2.69 2.65
N SER A 76 6.35 3.91 2.54
CA SER A 76 7.05 5.09 3.04
C SER A 76 7.21 5.02 4.54
N LEU A 77 6.14 4.69 5.28
CA LEU A 77 6.18 4.57 6.74
C LEU A 77 7.22 3.56 7.24
N VAL A 78 7.39 2.43 6.56
CA VAL A 78 8.42 1.44 6.92
C VAL A 78 9.82 2.04 6.77
N HIS A 79 10.08 2.81 5.71
CA HIS A 79 11.36 3.45 5.48
C HIS A 79 11.58 4.66 6.41
N ASP A 80 10.55 5.47 6.63
CA ASP A 80 10.57 6.61 7.56
C ASP A 80 10.90 6.12 8.98
N ASP A 81 10.30 5.02 9.44
CA ASP A 81 10.61 4.43 10.76
C ASP A 81 12.12 4.14 10.93
N ILE A 82 12.79 3.72 9.85
CA ILE A 82 14.24 3.46 9.85
C ILE A 82 15.03 4.77 9.89
N GLN A 83 14.64 5.71 9.03
CA GLN A 83 15.32 7.01 8.88
C GLN A 83 15.24 7.84 10.15
N ASP A 84 14.09 7.83 10.81
CA ASP A 84 13.82 8.61 12.03
C ASP A 84 14.30 7.89 13.30
N GLY A 85 14.61 6.60 13.21
CA GLY A 85 14.96 5.77 14.38
C GLY A 85 13.78 5.49 15.30
N ASP A 86 12.55 5.54 14.77
CA ASP A 86 11.32 5.30 15.51
C ASP A 86 11.15 3.82 15.84
N ARG A 87 11.22 3.47 17.13
CA ARG A 87 11.09 2.07 17.58
C ARG A 87 9.65 1.60 17.71
N GLU A 88 8.70 2.53 17.78
CA GLU A 88 7.28 2.24 17.94
C GLU A 88 6.42 3.14 17.04
N ARG A 89 5.39 2.54 16.42
CA ARG A 89 4.37 3.23 15.64
C ARG A 89 3.00 2.75 16.09
N ARG A 90 2.15 3.69 16.52
CA ARG A 90 0.78 3.40 17.03
C ARG A 90 0.78 2.30 18.11
N HIS A 91 1.68 2.41 19.08
CA HIS A 91 1.86 1.47 20.21
C HIS A 91 2.27 0.05 19.80
N ARG A 92 2.84 -0.14 18.61
CA ARG A 92 3.44 -1.40 18.15
C ARG A 92 4.89 -1.18 17.76
N ALA A 93 5.75 -2.17 18.02
CA ALA A 93 7.12 -2.14 17.56
C ALA A 93 7.17 -2.03 16.03
N THR A 94 8.00 -1.14 15.52
CA THR A 94 8.25 -0.97 14.08
C THR A 94 8.98 -2.19 13.51
N LEU A 95 8.95 -2.35 12.17
CA LEU A 95 9.55 -3.53 11.55
C LEU A 95 11.05 -3.62 11.80
N TRP A 96 11.76 -2.49 11.74
CA TRP A 96 13.21 -2.50 11.96
C TRP A 96 13.56 -2.78 13.42
N ALA A 97 12.75 -2.30 14.38
CA ALA A 97 12.95 -2.57 15.79
C ALA A 97 12.74 -4.06 16.14
N ARG A 98 11.84 -4.74 15.42
CA ARG A 98 11.48 -6.14 15.65
C ARG A 98 12.31 -7.15 14.84
N TYR A 99 12.62 -6.83 13.59
CA TYR A 99 13.23 -7.74 12.61
C TYR A 99 14.60 -7.26 12.08
N GLY A 100 15.04 -6.06 12.49
CA GLY A 100 16.27 -5.44 12.03
C GLY A 100 16.10 -4.62 10.76
N VAL A 101 17.01 -3.67 10.56
CA VAL A 101 17.04 -2.78 9.39
C VAL A 101 17.02 -3.53 8.05
N PRO A 102 17.80 -4.62 7.83
CA PRO A 102 17.82 -5.29 6.53
C PRO A 102 16.46 -5.85 6.11
N GLN A 103 15.69 -6.40 7.05
CA GLN A 103 14.36 -6.95 6.73
C GLN A 103 13.31 -5.86 6.58
N ALA A 104 13.44 -4.76 7.32
CA ALA A 104 12.55 -3.62 7.16
C ALA A 104 12.72 -2.95 5.78
N ILE A 105 13.95 -2.85 5.26
CA ILE A 105 14.20 -2.40 3.88
C ILE A 105 13.50 -3.31 2.87
N ASN A 106 13.71 -4.63 2.95
CA ASN A 106 13.02 -5.59 2.06
C ASN A 106 11.49 -5.45 2.15
N ALA A 107 10.96 -5.21 3.35
CA ALA A 107 9.53 -5.04 3.57
C ALA A 107 8.99 -3.77 2.89
N GLY A 108 9.67 -2.64 3.01
CA GLY A 108 9.29 -1.42 2.32
C GLY A 108 9.39 -1.55 0.80
N ASP A 109 10.48 -2.10 0.28
CA ASP A 109 10.65 -2.39 -1.15
C ASP A 109 9.55 -3.32 -1.69
N ALA A 110 9.18 -4.34 -0.93
CA ALA A 110 8.08 -5.25 -1.28
C ALA A 110 6.73 -4.54 -1.29
N LEU A 111 6.42 -3.68 -0.30
CA LEU A 111 5.19 -2.89 -0.28
C LEU A 111 5.12 -1.94 -1.48
N PHE A 112 6.24 -1.30 -1.85
CA PHE A 112 6.30 -0.46 -3.05
C PHE A 112 6.03 -1.28 -4.31
N ALA A 113 6.67 -2.44 -4.48
CA ALA A 113 6.42 -3.32 -5.63
C ALA A 113 4.96 -3.80 -5.69
N LEU A 114 4.41 -4.28 -4.57
CA LEU A 114 3.03 -4.75 -4.46
C LEU A 114 2.02 -3.63 -4.75
N SER A 115 2.31 -2.39 -4.35
CA SER A 115 1.43 -1.25 -4.65
C SER A 115 1.23 -1.03 -6.15
N ARG A 116 2.28 -1.22 -6.95
CA ARG A 116 2.21 -1.11 -8.42
C ARG A 116 1.55 -2.36 -9.03
N LEU A 117 1.81 -3.55 -8.48
CA LEU A 117 1.10 -4.77 -8.88
C LEU A 117 -0.41 -4.65 -8.65
N ALA A 118 -0.82 -3.99 -7.58
CA ALA A 118 -2.24 -3.71 -7.31
C ALA A 118 -2.85 -2.81 -8.40
N LEU A 119 -2.12 -1.82 -8.93
CA LEU A 119 -2.63 -0.99 -10.04
C LEU A 119 -2.89 -1.80 -11.30
N TYR A 120 -2.10 -2.84 -11.59
CA TYR A 120 -2.34 -3.71 -12.75
C TYR A 120 -3.60 -4.59 -12.62
N ARG A 121 -4.18 -4.71 -11.42
CA ARG A 121 -5.48 -5.37 -11.25
C ARG A 121 -6.65 -4.51 -11.70
N LEU A 122 -6.45 -3.20 -11.87
CA LEU A 122 -7.46 -2.33 -12.46
C LEU A 122 -7.69 -2.74 -13.91
N GLY A 123 -8.94 -3.08 -14.25
CA GLY A 123 -9.30 -3.54 -15.59
C GLY A 123 -8.81 -4.96 -15.92
N ALA A 124 -8.48 -5.77 -14.92
CA ALA A 124 -8.19 -7.20 -15.10
C ALA A 124 -9.44 -8.04 -15.38
N ASP A 125 -10.63 -7.53 -14.99
CA ASP A 125 -11.91 -8.12 -15.37
C ASP A 125 -12.32 -7.55 -16.74
N GLU A 126 -12.14 -8.36 -17.79
CA GLU A 126 -12.49 -7.99 -19.17
C GLU A 126 -14.01 -7.84 -19.38
N ASP A 127 -14.82 -8.41 -18.47
CA ASP A 127 -16.28 -8.36 -18.53
C ASP A 127 -16.87 -7.18 -17.73
N ASP A 128 -16.06 -6.45 -16.94
CA ASP A 128 -16.51 -5.27 -16.19
C ASP A 128 -16.71 -4.09 -17.15
N PRO A 129 -17.96 -3.63 -17.41
CA PRO A 129 -18.22 -2.51 -18.31
C PRO A 129 -17.69 -1.18 -17.78
N GLU A 130 -17.34 -1.10 -16.50
CA GLU A 130 -16.71 0.06 -15.88
C GLU A 130 -15.18 -0.09 -15.78
N ALA A 131 -14.57 -1.17 -16.29
CA ALA A 131 -13.14 -1.35 -16.29
C ALA A 131 -12.42 -0.15 -16.95
N PRO A 132 -11.36 0.39 -16.34
CA PRO A 132 -10.54 1.39 -17.01
C PRO A 132 -9.82 0.78 -18.20
N GLU A 133 -9.73 1.53 -19.29
CA GLU A 133 -8.94 1.16 -20.46
C GLU A 133 -7.46 0.98 -20.06
N PRO A 134 -6.71 0.07 -20.70
CA PRO A 134 -5.29 -0.15 -20.39
C PRO A 134 -4.45 1.14 -20.41
N ARG A 135 -4.78 2.08 -21.29
CA ARG A 135 -4.14 3.40 -21.34
C ARG A 135 -4.40 4.23 -20.09
N GLN A 136 -5.61 4.20 -19.54
CA GLN A 136 -5.96 4.92 -18.31
C GLN A 136 -5.20 4.35 -17.11
N VAL A 137 -5.02 3.02 -17.06
CA VAL A 137 -4.20 2.36 -16.03
C VAL A 137 -2.75 2.84 -16.12
N LEU A 138 -2.16 2.88 -17.32
CA LEU A 138 -0.80 3.40 -17.52
C LEU A 138 -0.66 4.88 -17.12
N GLU A 139 -1.65 5.72 -17.44
CA GLU A 139 -1.67 7.13 -17.03
C GLU A 139 -1.76 7.26 -15.50
N LEU A 140 -2.59 6.45 -14.85
CA LEU A 140 -2.69 6.38 -13.39
C LEU A 140 -1.36 5.94 -12.75
N MET A 141 -0.72 4.91 -13.30
CA MET A 141 0.59 4.44 -12.84
C MET A 141 1.65 5.54 -12.93
N LYS A 142 1.67 6.30 -14.02
CA LYS A 142 2.59 7.42 -14.17
C LYS A 142 2.37 8.48 -13.07
N ILE A 143 1.13 8.85 -12.79
CA ILE A 143 0.79 9.81 -11.74
C ILE A 143 1.19 9.26 -10.36
N TYR A 144 0.94 7.97 -10.14
CA TYR A 144 1.29 7.28 -8.90
C TYR A 144 2.80 7.27 -8.66
N ASP A 145 3.59 6.86 -9.65
CA ASP A 145 5.06 6.82 -9.55
C ASP A 145 5.66 8.23 -9.38
N GLN A 146 5.11 9.24 -10.06
CA GLN A 146 5.49 10.64 -9.84
C GLN A 146 5.20 11.10 -8.42
N THR A 147 4.07 10.68 -7.85
CA THR A 147 3.71 10.99 -6.46
C THR A 147 4.67 10.31 -5.48
N CYS A 148 5.04 9.04 -5.71
CA CYS A 148 6.04 8.34 -4.91
C CYS A 148 7.42 9.01 -5.00
N LEU A 149 7.82 9.49 -6.19
CA LEU A 149 9.06 10.24 -6.35
C LEU A 149 9.05 11.53 -5.53
N SER A 150 7.98 12.33 -5.62
CA SER A 150 7.85 13.55 -4.83
C SER A 150 7.84 13.29 -3.32
N LEU A 151 7.30 12.15 -2.88
CA LEU A 151 7.39 11.72 -1.48
C LEU A 151 8.85 11.52 -1.07
N CYS A 152 9.62 10.78 -1.88
CA CYS A 152 11.04 10.53 -1.60
C CYS A 152 11.88 11.82 -1.64
N GLU A 153 11.60 12.72 -2.58
CA GLU A 153 12.24 14.05 -2.64
C GLU A 153 11.92 14.88 -1.40
N GLY A 154 10.67 14.85 -0.93
CA GLY A 154 10.26 15.50 0.30
C GLY A 154 11.00 14.96 1.53
N GLN A 155 11.10 13.64 1.67
CA GLN A 155 11.81 12.99 2.77
C GLN A 155 13.32 13.25 2.73
N PHE A 156 13.92 13.26 1.53
CA PHE A 156 15.32 13.65 1.37
C PHE A 156 15.58 15.07 1.86
N LEU A 157 14.69 16.02 1.52
CA LEU A 157 14.79 17.39 1.98
C LEU A 157 14.66 17.46 3.51
N ASP A 158 13.69 16.76 4.11
CA ASP A 158 13.45 16.76 5.56
C ASP A 158 14.68 16.31 6.35
N ILE A 159 15.35 15.23 5.92
CA ILE A 159 16.56 14.70 6.56
C ILE A 159 17.79 15.62 6.35
N SER A 160 17.77 16.43 5.30
CA SER A 160 18.91 17.29 4.93
C SER A 160 18.97 18.61 5.73
N PHE A 161 17.94 18.95 6.50
CA PHE A 161 17.85 20.16 7.33
C PHE A 161 17.97 19.87 8.82
#